data_AF-A0A2H5QBT0-F1
#
_entry.id   AF-A0A2H5QBT0-F1
#
_cell.length_a   1.000
_cell.length_b   1.000
_cell.length_c   1.000
_cell.angle_alpha   90.00
_cell.angle_beta   90.00
_cell.angle_gamma   90.00
#
_symmetry.space_group_name_H-M   'P 1'
#
loop_
_entity.id
_entity.type
_entity.pdbx_description
1 polymer ?
#
loop_
_entity_poly.entity_id
_entity_poly.type
_entity_poly.pdbx_seq_one_letter_code
_entity_poly.pdbx_strand_id
1 'polypeptide(L)'
;MPKSRLNLLFLFFQLLTLQFLSIISAIRKDIGFQETPFCKTTVQGRYLLSDDNGYVCDAVSMDPKSRCCPEKGEKFSCQGCNLLSQCCNSYEYCVSCCVNPARTLKEQVLNVKIAKPTTAGTYGSVFDFCAGRCRHNSESVVHENAYLSDFHHCFSMPSNASGAGVTQLEGRLSGISVIIGRQGESCDSVCKSSGQSCVLNKLILLNQCEIIQKYMSCKRGCLASMGADQPAEVADDAPSNLNPQQCLYTRINQCLSL
;
A
#
# COMPACT_ATOMS: atom_id res chain seq x y z
N MET A 1 29.17 -85.54 23.66
CA MET A 1 27.92 -84.81 23.98
C MET A 1 28.05 -83.35 23.54
N PRO A 2 27.08 -82.80 22.79
CA PRO A 2 27.27 -81.61 21.96
C PRO A 2 26.82 -80.35 22.69
N LYS A 3 27.73 -79.63 23.35
CA LYS A 3 27.44 -78.30 23.95
C LYS A 3 28.02 -77.12 23.19
N SER A 4 28.89 -77.36 22.20
CA SER A 4 29.62 -76.28 21.52
C SER A 4 28.93 -75.70 20.29
N ARG A 5 28.05 -76.44 19.60
CA ARG A 5 27.39 -75.96 18.37
C ARG A 5 26.17 -75.07 18.65
N LEU A 6 25.53 -75.23 19.80
CA LEU A 6 24.34 -74.45 20.17
C LEU A 6 24.69 -72.99 20.51
N ASN A 7 25.87 -72.75 21.11
CA ASN A 7 26.35 -71.41 21.44
C ASN A 7 26.80 -70.61 20.21
N LEU A 8 27.37 -71.27 19.20
CA LEU A 8 27.82 -70.61 17.96
C LEU A 8 26.63 -70.17 17.10
N LEU A 9 25.56 -70.98 17.06
CA LEU A 9 24.29 -70.63 16.41
C LEU A 9 23.56 -69.49 17.12
N PHE A 10 23.60 -69.45 18.47
CA PHE A 10 23.01 -68.35 19.24
C PHE A 10 23.76 -67.02 19.06
N LEU A 11 25.10 -67.05 18.99
CA LEU A 11 25.92 -65.88 18.66
C LEU A 11 25.66 -65.37 17.24
N PHE A 12 25.52 -66.28 16.27
CA PHE A 12 25.18 -65.91 14.89
C PHE A 12 23.78 -65.29 14.79
N PHE A 13 22.82 -65.80 15.57
CA PHE A 13 21.46 -65.25 15.62
C PHE A 13 21.42 -63.86 16.27
N GLN A 14 22.22 -63.62 17.32
CA GLN A 14 22.36 -62.30 17.96
C GLN A 14 23.09 -61.28 17.05
N LEU A 15 24.08 -61.71 16.26
CA LEU A 15 24.71 -60.86 15.25
C LEU A 15 23.76 -60.53 14.08
N LEU A 16 22.91 -61.49 13.65
CA LEU A 16 21.89 -61.23 12.65
C LEU A 16 20.82 -60.25 13.16
N THR A 17 20.34 -60.37 14.40
CA THR A 17 19.32 -59.46 14.94
C THR A 17 19.85 -58.02 15.14
N LEU A 18 21.13 -57.84 15.47
CA LEU A 18 21.79 -56.52 15.50
C LEU A 18 21.99 -55.90 14.10
N GLN A 19 22.15 -56.74 13.06
CA GLN A 19 22.15 -56.27 11.67
C GLN A 19 20.76 -55.92 11.15
N PHE A 20 19.70 -56.56 11.65
CA PHE A 20 18.31 -56.23 11.30
C PHE A 20 17.74 -55.02 12.04
N LEU A 21 18.22 -54.68 13.24
CA LEU A 21 17.82 -53.46 13.96
C LEU A 21 18.43 -52.18 13.38
N SER A 22 19.45 -52.30 12.53
CA SER A 22 20.08 -51.16 11.84
C SER A 22 19.47 -50.90 10.46
N ILE A 23 18.48 -51.69 10.03
CA ILE A 23 17.63 -51.44 8.85
C ILE A 23 16.34 -50.76 9.30
N ILE A 24 16.45 -49.79 10.22
CA ILE A 24 15.60 -48.60 10.16
C ILE A 24 16.53 -47.51 9.67
N SER A 25 17.03 -47.69 8.44
CA SER A 25 17.54 -46.57 7.67
C SER A 25 16.41 -45.57 7.63
N ALA A 26 16.64 -44.42 8.27
CA ALA A 26 15.80 -43.26 8.20
C ALA A 26 15.24 -43.16 6.78
N ILE A 27 13.93 -43.42 6.64
CA ILE A 27 13.20 -42.92 5.49
C ILE A 27 13.39 -41.42 5.62
N ARG A 28 14.35 -40.89 4.88
CA ARG A 28 14.56 -39.47 4.67
C ARG A 28 13.26 -39.00 4.02
N LYS A 29 12.29 -38.63 4.86
CA LYS A 29 11.20 -37.76 4.47
C LYS A 29 11.88 -36.56 3.84
N ASP A 30 11.42 -36.23 2.64
CA ASP A 30 11.87 -35.11 1.83
C ASP A 30 13.10 -35.39 0.94
N ILE A 31 12.95 -36.34 0.01
CA ILE A 31 13.20 -35.98 -1.41
C ILE A 31 11.91 -35.32 -1.91
N GLY A 32 11.52 -34.20 -1.29
CA GLY A 32 10.78 -33.21 -2.03
C GLY A 32 11.77 -32.71 -3.06
N PHE A 33 11.47 -32.86 -4.35
CA PHE A 33 12.00 -31.88 -5.29
C PHE A 33 11.76 -30.53 -4.62
N GLN A 34 12.82 -29.82 -4.24
CA GLN A 34 12.70 -28.47 -3.75
C GLN A 34 12.21 -27.68 -4.97
N GLU A 35 10.89 -27.69 -5.17
CA GLU A 35 10.22 -26.89 -6.17
C GLU A 35 10.64 -25.47 -5.82
N THR A 36 11.59 -24.96 -6.59
CA THR A 36 12.00 -23.57 -6.46
C THR A 36 10.73 -22.77 -6.68
N PRO A 37 10.24 -22.04 -5.67
CA PRO A 37 8.95 -21.39 -5.77
C PRO A 37 9.00 -20.43 -6.97
N PHE A 38 8.06 -20.61 -7.89
CA PHE A 38 7.93 -19.76 -9.06
C PHE A 38 7.20 -18.47 -8.65
N CYS A 39 7.77 -17.32 -8.96
CA CYS A 39 7.11 -16.05 -8.71
C CYS A 39 6.12 -15.71 -9.82
N LYS A 40 5.01 -15.08 -9.44
CA LYS A 40 4.17 -14.34 -10.36
C LYS A 40 4.76 -12.95 -10.58
N THR A 41 4.73 -12.46 -11.82
CA THR A 41 5.27 -11.14 -12.19
C THR A 41 4.30 -10.31 -13.02
N THR A 42 4.48 -8.99 -12.99
CA THR A 42 3.76 -8.07 -13.88
C THR A 42 4.29 -8.22 -15.31
N VAL A 43 3.45 -8.66 -16.26
CA VAL A 43 3.89 -8.99 -17.64
C VAL A 43 3.78 -7.80 -18.60
N GLN A 44 3.40 -6.62 -18.11
CA GLN A 44 3.02 -5.48 -18.96
C GLN A 44 4.13 -4.44 -19.15
N GLY A 45 5.08 -4.34 -18.21
CA GLY A 45 6.15 -3.35 -18.26
C GLY A 45 7.17 -3.66 -19.35
N ARG A 46 7.63 -2.63 -20.07
CA ARG A 46 8.68 -2.79 -21.10
C ARG A 46 10.06 -3.05 -20.48
N TYR A 47 10.37 -2.39 -19.37
CA TYR A 47 11.71 -2.40 -18.77
C TYR A 47 11.70 -2.95 -17.35
N LEU A 48 10.72 -2.58 -16.53
CA LEU A 48 10.58 -3.01 -15.15
C LEU A 48 9.52 -4.11 -15.02
N LEU A 49 9.69 -4.95 -14.02
CA LEU A 49 8.73 -5.97 -13.58
C LEU A 49 8.62 -5.90 -12.05
N SER A 50 7.44 -6.18 -11.51
CA SER A 50 7.24 -6.44 -10.08
C SER A 50 6.86 -7.90 -9.90
N ASP A 51 7.44 -8.56 -8.91
CA ASP A 51 7.06 -9.92 -8.50
C ASP A 51 6.08 -9.94 -7.32
N ASP A 52 5.51 -11.11 -7.03
CA ASP A 52 4.59 -11.36 -5.92
C ASP A 52 5.27 -11.41 -4.54
N ASN A 53 6.61 -11.48 -4.51
CA ASN A 53 7.38 -11.21 -3.32
C ASN A 53 7.50 -9.70 -3.04
N GLY A 54 7.15 -8.83 -3.98
CA GLY A 54 7.15 -7.39 -3.84
C GLY A 54 8.45 -6.70 -4.24
N TYR A 55 9.35 -7.38 -4.96
CA TYR A 55 10.54 -6.76 -5.54
C TYR A 55 10.24 -6.19 -6.92
N VAL A 56 10.92 -5.10 -7.27
CA VAL A 56 10.90 -4.49 -8.60
C VAL A 56 12.28 -4.62 -9.21
N CYS A 57 12.37 -5.10 -10.44
CA CYS A 57 13.64 -5.29 -11.14
C CYS A 57 13.51 -5.07 -12.64
N ASP A 58 14.64 -4.86 -13.31
CA ASP A 58 14.68 -4.85 -14.77
C ASP A 58 14.34 -6.24 -15.32
N ALA A 59 13.61 -6.29 -16.43
CA ALA A 59 13.16 -7.54 -17.05
C ALA A 59 14.31 -8.49 -17.42
N VAL A 60 15.49 -7.94 -17.71
CA VAL A 60 16.71 -8.70 -18.03
C VAL A 60 17.40 -9.29 -16.79
N SER A 61 17.09 -8.79 -15.61
CA SER A 61 17.72 -9.20 -14.34
C SER A 61 16.93 -10.28 -13.59
N MET A 62 15.71 -10.59 -14.07
CA MET A 62 14.84 -11.64 -13.51
C MET A 62 15.48 -13.03 -13.70
N ASP A 63 15.36 -13.87 -12.68
CA ASP A 63 15.90 -15.22 -12.74
C ASP A 63 15.09 -16.09 -13.74
N PRO A 64 15.74 -16.72 -14.75
CA PRO A 64 15.03 -17.49 -15.75
C PRO A 64 14.33 -18.75 -15.20
N LYS A 65 14.81 -19.28 -14.07
CA LYS A 65 14.31 -20.54 -13.50
C LYS A 65 13.13 -20.29 -12.56
N SER A 66 13.26 -19.39 -11.60
CA SER A 66 12.22 -19.07 -10.61
C SER A 66 11.26 -17.98 -11.08
N ARG A 67 11.61 -17.21 -12.13
CA ARG A 67 10.84 -16.04 -12.61
C ARG A 67 10.70 -14.92 -11.56
N CYS A 68 11.50 -14.97 -10.49
CA CYS A 68 11.51 -13.94 -9.44
C CYS A 68 12.50 -12.83 -9.77
N CYS A 69 12.25 -11.65 -9.23
CA CYS A 69 13.27 -10.61 -9.19
C CYS A 69 14.38 -11.01 -8.22
N PRO A 70 15.63 -10.57 -8.46
CA PRO A 70 16.69 -10.76 -7.49
C PRO A 70 16.33 -10.03 -6.20
N GLU A 71 16.64 -10.62 -5.04
CA GLU A 71 16.44 -10.01 -3.72
C GLU A 71 17.46 -8.88 -3.46
N LYS A 72 17.47 -7.88 -4.33
CA LYS A 72 18.34 -6.70 -4.31
C LYS A 72 17.45 -5.46 -4.34
N GLY A 73 17.73 -4.53 -3.44
CA GLY A 73 16.98 -3.28 -3.32
C GLY A 73 15.85 -3.34 -2.28
N GLU A 74 14.99 -2.33 -2.30
CA GLU A 74 13.90 -2.21 -1.33
C GLU A 74 12.72 -3.10 -1.69
N LYS A 75 12.32 -3.94 -0.75
CA LYS A 75 11.11 -4.75 -0.84
C LYS A 75 9.87 -3.86 -0.66
N PHE A 76 8.86 -4.05 -1.49
CA PHE A 76 7.63 -3.24 -1.50
C PHE A 76 7.88 -1.76 -1.75
N SER A 77 8.80 -1.44 -2.66
CA SER A 77 9.16 -0.07 -3.00
C SER A 77 7.94 0.71 -3.50
N CYS A 78 7.73 1.88 -2.91
CA CYS A 78 6.69 2.84 -3.29
C CYS A 78 7.29 4.03 -4.06
N GLN A 79 8.40 3.82 -4.78
CA GLN A 79 9.03 4.88 -5.56
C GLN A 79 8.04 5.44 -6.60
N GLY A 80 7.89 6.76 -6.64
CA GLY A 80 6.93 7.41 -7.54
C GLY A 80 5.47 7.21 -7.17
N CYS A 81 5.18 6.76 -5.93
CA CYS A 81 3.82 6.65 -5.40
C CYS A 81 3.48 7.79 -4.44
N ASN A 82 2.31 8.38 -4.63
CA ASN A 82 1.69 9.23 -3.63
C ASN A 82 0.83 8.37 -2.70
N LEU A 83 1.34 8.10 -1.50
CA LEU A 83 0.70 7.21 -0.51
C LEU A 83 -0.67 7.70 -0.02
N LEU A 84 -1.04 8.96 -0.28
CA LEU A 84 -2.35 9.50 0.09
C LEU A 84 -3.45 9.16 -0.89
N SER A 85 -3.19 9.42 -2.16
CA SER A 85 -4.07 9.01 -3.25
C SER A 85 -3.97 7.51 -3.49
N GLN A 86 -2.92 6.87 -2.99
CA GLN A 86 -2.57 5.48 -3.26
C GLN A 86 -2.45 5.26 -4.77
N CYS A 87 -1.90 6.27 -5.44
CA CYS A 87 -1.67 6.31 -6.87
C CYS A 87 -0.19 6.55 -7.15
N CYS A 88 0.31 5.96 -8.22
CA CYS A 88 1.70 6.02 -8.65
C CYS A 88 1.78 6.41 -10.12
N ASN A 89 2.95 6.92 -10.52
CA ASN A 89 3.27 7.21 -11.90
C ASN A 89 3.86 6.01 -12.67
N SER A 90 4.17 4.91 -11.97
CA SER A 90 4.63 3.65 -12.55
C SER A 90 3.75 2.50 -12.07
N TYR A 91 3.40 1.63 -13.02
CA TYR A 91 2.60 0.44 -12.77
C TYR A 91 3.30 -0.55 -11.84
N GLU A 92 4.58 -0.82 -12.08
CA GLU A 92 5.36 -1.82 -11.35
C GLU A 92 5.57 -1.41 -9.90
N TYR A 93 5.91 -0.13 -9.66
CA TYR A 93 6.01 0.40 -8.30
C TYR A 93 4.65 0.49 -7.61
N CYS A 94 3.55 0.73 -8.35
CA CYS A 94 2.20 0.62 -7.78
C CYS A 94 1.92 -0.79 -7.26
N VAL A 95 2.23 -1.83 -8.04
CA VAL A 95 2.01 -3.22 -7.64
C VAL A 95 2.89 -3.58 -6.46
N SER A 96 4.19 -3.28 -6.50
CA SER A 96 5.11 -3.54 -5.39
C SER A 96 4.67 -2.86 -4.08
N CYS A 97 4.30 -1.57 -4.15
CA CYS A 97 3.81 -0.81 -3.01
C CYS A 97 2.49 -1.37 -2.45
N CYS A 98 1.58 -1.79 -3.33
CA CYS A 98 0.28 -2.36 -2.97
C CYS A 98 0.42 -3.72 -2.28
N VAL A 99 1.33 -4.59 -2.72
CA VAL A 99 1.48 -5.94 -2.13
C VAL A 99 2.00 -5.88 -0.69
N ASN A 100 2.50 -4.73 -0.23
CA ASN A 100 2.94 -4.52 1.13
C ASN A 100 1.82 -4.84 2.16
N PRO A 101 2.03 -5.79 3.09
CA PRO A 101 1.06 -6.11 4.13
C PRO A 101 0.67 -4.93 5.03
N ALA A 102 1.55 -3.94 5.18
CA ALA A 102 1.26 -2.71 5.93
C ALA A 102 0.29 -1.76 5.19
N ARG A 103 0.06 -1.98 3.89
CA ARG A 103 -0.82 -1.16 3.03
C ARG A 103 -2.09 -1.88 2.63
N THR A 104 -2.02 -3.21 2.47
CA THR A 104 -3.12 -3.99 1.91
C THR A 104 -3.30 -5.26 2.72
N LEU A 105 -4.40 -5.31 3.47
CA LEU A 105 -4.75 -6.45 4.32
C LEU A 105 -5.41 -7.54 3.48
N LYS A 106 -4.87 -8.76 3.55
CA LYS A 106 -5.30 -9.90 2.73
C LYS A 106 -6.80 -10.18 2.87
N GLU A 107 -7.33 -10.09 4.08
CA GLU A 107 -8.73 -10.38 4.41
C GLU A 107 -9.71 -9.42 3.75
N GLN A 108 -9.30 -8.16 3.59
CA GLN A 108 -10.13 -7.11 2.99
C GLN A 108 -10.20 -7.24 1.47
N VAL A 109 -9.20 -7.88 0.87
CA VAL A 109 -8.90 -7.78 -0.56
C VAL A 109 -9.38 -9.00 -1.35
N LEU A 110 -9.26 -10.19 -0.77
CA LEU A 110 -9.68 -11.43 -1.42
C LEU A 110 -11.20 -11.54 -1.60
N ASN A 111 -11.97 -10.73 -0.85
CA ASN A 111 -13.44 -10.66 -0.98
C ASN A 111 -13.91 -9.61 -2.00
N VAL A 112 -12.98 -8.84 -2.57
CA VAL A 112 -13.31 -7.78 -3.53
C VAL A 112 -13.58 -8.39 -4.89
N LYS A 113 -14.69 -8.00 -5.51
CA LYS A 113 -15.01 -8.40 -6.89
C LYS A 113 -14.06 -7.72 -7.87
N ILE A 114 -13.66 -8.46 -8.89
CA ILE A 114 -12.76 -7.98 -9.95
C ILE A 114 -13.41 -6.82 -10.72
N ALA A 115 -14.73 -6.88 -10.94
CA ALA A 115 -15.49 -5.88 -11.69
C ALA A 115 -16.85 -5.58 -11.03
N LYS A 116 -17.52 -4.53 -11.51
CA LYS A 116 -18.85 -4.10 -11.04
C LYS A 116 -19.98 -5.14 -11.20
N PRO A 117 -20.03 -5.99 -12.25
CA PRO A 117 -21.12 -6.95 -12.42
C PRO A 117 -21.25 -7.92 -11.24
N THR A 118 -22.48 -8.29 -10.90
CA THR A 118 -22.76 -9.21 -9.78
C THR A 118 -22.16 -10.59 -9.98
N THR A 119 -21.99 -11.01 -11.24
CA THR A 119 -21.38 -12.27 -11.68
C THR A 119 -19.84 -12.27 -11.66
N ALA A 120 -19.21 -11.13 -11.39
CA ALA A 120 -17.75 -11.05 -11.36
C ALA A 120 -17.17 -11.86 -10.19
N GLY A 121 -16.15 -12.66 -10.49
CA GLY A 121 -15.37 -13.38 -9.48
C GLY A 121 -14.54 -12.46 -8.60
N THR A 122 -13.90 -13.04 -7.60
CA THR A 122 -12.96 -12.35 -6.70
C THR A 122 -11.50 -12.62 -7.10
N TYR A 123 -10.58 -11.85 -6.52
CA TYR A 123 -9.15 -12.03 -6.76
C TYR A 123 -8.61 -13.29 -6.06
N GLY A 124 -7.71 -14.01 -6.74
CA GLY A 124 -7.10 -15.24 -6.21
C GLY A 124 -5.97 -15.00 -5.21
N SER A 125 -5.35 -13.82 -5.25
CA SER A 125 -4.26 -13.43 -4.34
C SER A 125 -4.19 -11.91 -4.19
N VAL A 126 -3.43 -11.44 -3.19
CA VAL A 126 -3.13 -10.00 -3.01
C VAL A 126 -2.40 -9.45 -4.23
N PHE A 127 -1.47 -10.22 -4.80
CA PHE A 127 -0.78 -9.85 -6.02
C PHE A 127 -1.75 -9.66 -7.19
N ASP A 128 -2.67 -10.61 -7.42
CA ASP A 128 -3.65 -10.51 -8.52
C ASP A 128 -4.57 -9.29 -8.35
N PHE A 129 -4.92 -8.95 -7.10
CA PHE A 129 -5.64 -7.71 -6.78
C PHE A 129 -4.83 -6.47 -7.14
N CYS A 130 -3.59 -6.38 -6.66
CA CYS A 130 -2.73 -5.23 -6.89
C CYS A 130 -2.44 -5.04 -8.38
N ALA A 131 -2.09 -6.13 -9.08
CA ALA A 131 -1.85 -6.15 -10.52
C ALA A 131 -3.09 -5.70 -11.30
N GLY A 132 -4.30 -6.10 -10.88
CA GLY A 132 -5.55 -5.68 -11.50
C GLY A 132 -5.91 -4.22 -11.23
N ARG A 133 -5.80 -3.77 -9.98
CA ARG A 133 -6.16 -2.39 -9.58
C ARG A 133 -5.23 -1.33 -10.15
N CYS A 134 -3.92 -1.54 -10.03
CA CYS A 134 -2.93 -0.61 -10.53
C CYS A 134 -2.98 -0.43 -12.06
N ARG A 135 -3.58 -1.39 -12.79
CA ARG A 135 -3.61 -1.38 -14.25
C ARG A 135 -4.58 -0.36 -14.83
N HIS A 136 -5.74 -0.17 -14.20
CA HIS A 136 -6.75 0.75 -14.69
C HIS A 136 -7.58 1.30 -13.51
N ASN A 137 -7.54 2.62 -13.28
CA ASN A 137 -8.45 3.27 -12.37
C ASN A 137 -9.42 4.17 -13.15
N SER A 138 -10.72 3.85 -13.14
CA SER A 138 -11.74 4.69 -13.77
C SER A 138 -11.82 6.10 -13.18
N GLU A 139 -11.39 6.30 -11.94
CA GLU A 139 -11.33 7.62 -11.28
C GLU A 139 -10.16 8.48 -11.76
N SER A 140 -9.17 7.88 -12.44
CA SER A 140 -8.00 8.60 -12.96
C SER A 140 -8.19 9.16 -14.38
N VAL A 141 -9.32 8.87 -15.04
CA VAL A 141 -9.60 9.21 -16.44
C VAL A 141 -10.63 10.34 -16.52
N VAL A 142 -10.34 11.39 -17.28
CA VAL A 142 -11.21 12.58 -17.45
C VAL A 142 -12.14 12.44 -18.66
N HIS A 143 -11.57 12.13 -19.84
CA HIS A 143 -12.30 11.87 -21.08
C HIS A 143 -11.43 11.02 -22.02
N GLU A 144 -11.99 10.01 -22.68
CA GLU A 144 -11.34 9.24 -23.76
C GLU A 144 -9.84 8.94 -23.58
N ASN A 145 -9.50 8.14 -22.57
CA ASN A 145 -8.12 7.73 -22.23
C ASN A 145 -7.15 8.85 -21.78
N ALA A 146 -7.60 10.08 -21.62
CA ALA A 146 -6.79 11.14 -21.02
C ALA A 146 -6.82 11.04 -19.48
N TYR A 147 -5.64 10.90 -18.88
CA TYR A 147 -5.48 10.84 -17.43
C TYR A 147 -5.47 12.23 -16.81
N LEU A 148 -6.04 12.35 -15.61
CA LEU A 148 -6.05 13.60 -14.83
C LEU A 148 -4.64 14.03 -14.40
N SER A 149 -3.74 13.07 -14.25
CA SER A 149 -2.39 13.25 -13.74
C SER A 149 -1.50 12.10 -14.19
N ASP A 150 -0.18 12.30 -14.17
CA ASP A 150 0.80 11.24 -14.32
C ASP A 150 0.63 10.13 -13.26
N PHE A 151 0.04 10.44 -12.10
CA PHE A 151 -0.29 9.47 -11.05
C PHE A 151 -1.63 8.75 -11.32
N HIS A 152 -1.64 7.83 -12.29
CA HIS A 152 -2.86 7.15 -12.75
C HIS A 152 -2.93 5.65 -12.38
N HIS A 153 -1.85 5.07 -11.89
CA HIS A 153 -1.84 3.69 -11.38
C HIS A 153 -2.23 3.68 -9.91
N CYS A 154 -3.46 3.28 -9.58
CA CYS A 154 -3.95 3.37 -8.20
C CYS A 154 -4.35 2.01 -7.62
N PHE A 155 -4.13 1.83 -6.32
CA PHE A 155 -4.50 0.63 -5.58
C PHE A 155 -5.50 0.87 -4.44
N SER A 156 -6.10 2.06 -4.39
CA SER A 156 -7.12 2.39 -3.39
C SER A 156 -8.31 1.44 -3.45
N MET A 157 -8.80 1.08 -2.27
CA MET A 157 -10.04 0.32 -2.13
C MET A 157 -11.24 1.22 -2.44
N PRO A 158 -12.26 0.76 -3.18
CA PRO A 158 -13.49 1.49 -3.35
C PRO A 158 -14.14 1.55 -1.97
N SER A 159 -14.35 2.74 -1.46
CA SER A 159 -15.16 2.95 -0.27
C SER A 159 -16.60 2.53 -0.58
N ASN A 160 -16.96 1.29 -0.25
CA ASN A 160 -18.35 0.90 -0.01
C ASN A 160 -18.84 1.57 1.29
N ALA A 161 -18.83 2.90 1.32
CA ALA A 161 -19.29 3.68 2.44
C ALA A 161 -19.89 4.97 1.90
N SER A 162 -21.20 4.93 1.66
CA SER A 162 -22.11 6.07 1.70
C SER A 162 -22.14 6.69 3.10
N GLY A 163 -20.97 7.11 3.59
CA GLY A 163 -20.72 7.57 4.95
C GLY A 163 -19.23 7.50 5.27
N ALA A 164 -18.43 8.39 4.69
CA ALA A 164 -17.04 8.59 5.11
C ALA A 164 -17.02 9.11 6.56
N GLY A 165 -16.95 8.18 7.51
CA GLY A 165 -16.83 8.47 8.92
C GLY A 165 -15.45 9.04 9.26
N VAL A 166 -15.45 10.05 10.13
CA VAL A 166 -14.34 10.80 10.71
C VAL A 166 -13.12 9.94 11.13
N THR A 167 -13.32 8.67 11.48
CA THR A 167 -12.29 7.71 11.88
C THR A 167 -11.33 7.30 10.76
N GLN A 168 -11.78 7.26 9.50
CA GLN A 168 -10.91 6.95 8.37
C GLN A 168 -9.98 8.12 8.03
N LEU A 169 -10.44 9.36 8.28
CA LEU A 169 -9.67 10.56 7.99
C LEU A 169 -8.55 10.78 9.02
N GLU A 170 -8.81 10.43 10.28
CA GLU A 170 -7.78 10.43 11.34
C GLU A 170 -6.65 9.45 11.02
N GLY A 171 -6.95 8.27 10.47
CA GLY A 171 -5.94 7.34 9.96
C GLY A 171 -5.13 7.89 8.78
N ARG A 172 -5.70 8.78 7.95
CA ARG A 172 -5.00 9.42 6.81
C ARG A 172 -4.11 10.60 7.24
N LEU A 173 -4.31 11.14 8.45
CA LEU A 173 -3.51 12.19 9.09
C LEU A 173 -2.48 11.65 10.09
N SER A 174 -2.39 10.33 10.29
CA SER A 174 -1.38 9.70 11.15
C SER A 174 0.04 10.17 10.83
N GLY A 175 0.75 10.65 11.85
CA GLY A 175 2.14 11.12 11.75
C GLY A 175 2.29 12.56 11.23
N ILE A 176 1.20 13.34 11.19
CA ILE A 176 1.24 14.75 10.77
C ILE A 176 0.73 15.64 11.90
N SER A 177 1.51 16.65 12.25
CA SER A 177 1.09 17.74 13.11
C SER A 177 0.48 18.86 12.26
N VAL A 178 -0.76 19.24 12.56
CA VAL A 178 -1.37 20.45 11.97
C VAL A 178 -0.89 21.65 12.78
N ILE A 179 -0.28 22.62 12.11
CA ILE A 179 0.21 23.87 12.70
C ILE A 179 -0.53 25.02 12.03
N ILE A 180 -1.03 25.97 12.82
CA ILE A 180 -1.82 27.10 12.34
C ILE A 180 -0.90 28.31 12.24
N GLY A 181 -0.78 28.86 11.03
CA GLY A 181 -0.06 30.11 10.78
C GLY A 181 -0.86 31.34 11.17
N ARG A 182 -0.16 32.44 11.49
CA ARG A 182 -0.77 33.75 11.71
C ARG A 182 -0.97 34.48 10.38
N GLN A 183 -1.77 35.53 10.41
CA GLN A 183 -1.98 36.38 9.25
C GLN A 183 -0.63 36.92 8.73
N GLY A 184 -0.38 36.73 7.43
CA GLY A 184 0.85 37.15 6.76
C GLY A 184 1.99 36.13 6.80
N GLU A 185 1.83 35.00 7.48
CA GLU A 185 2.80 33.88 7.45
C GLU A 185 2.44 32.89 6.33
N SER A 186 3.43 32.38 5.60
CA SER A 186 3.23 31.26 4.68
C SER A 186 3.29 29.92 5.43
N CYS A 187 2.66 28.87 4.91
CA CYS A 187 2.69 27.55 5.55
C CYS A 187 4.14 27.08 5.70
N ASP A 188 4.96 27.26 4.65
CA ASP A 188 6.38 26.90 4.66
C ASP A 188 7.16 27.55 5.80
N SER A 189 6.92 28.84 6.05
CA SER A 189 7.60 29.57 7.12
C SER A 189 7.24 29.02 8.51
N VAL A 190 5.96 28.69 8.71
CA VAL A 190 5.41 28.19 9.98
C VAL A 190 5.89 26.78 10.29
N CYS A 191 5.88 25.89 9.29
CA CYS A 191 6.44 24.55 9.42
C CYS A 191 7.92 24.62 9.80
N LYS A 192 8.69 25.43 9.08
CA LYS A 192 10.13 25.58 9.31
C LYS A 192 10.43 26.15 10.70
N SER A 193 9.69 27.16 11.16
CA SER A 193 9.85 27.73 12.51
C SER A 193 9.50 26.73 13.62
N SER A 194 8.63 25.76 13.32
CA SER A 194 8.22 24.71 14.25
C SER A 194 9.12 23.47 14.19
N GLY A 195 10.21 23.51 13.41
CA GLY A 195 11.11 22.38 13.22
C GLY A 195 10.49 21.22 12.43
N GLN A 196 9.43 21.47 11.67
CA GLN A 196 8.70 20.50 10.86
C GLN A 196 8.93 20.75 9.36
N SER A 197 8.64 19.74 8.53
CA SER A 197 8.57 19.90 7.08
C SER A 197 7.12 20.00 6.63
N CYS A 198 6.81 20.98 5.80
CA CYS A 198 5.47 21.19 5.26
C CYS A 198 5.11 20.13 4.21
N VAL A 199 3.85 19.72 4.18
CA VAL A 199 3.37 18.57 3.39
C VAL A 199 2.15 18.98 2.54
N LEU A 200 2.42 19.43 1.31
CA LEU A 200 1.39 19.97 0.40
C LEU A 200 0.27 18.97 0.09
N ASN A 201 0.60 17.70 -0.16
CA ASN A 201 -0.38 16.69 -0.57
C ASN A 201 -1.45 16.39 0.50
N LYS A 202 -1.25 16.85 1.75
CA LYS A 202 -2.18 16.67 2.87
C LYS A 202 -3.15 17.84 3.03
N LEU A 203 -2.91 18.99 2.40
CA LEU A 203 -3.81 20.15 2.50
C LEU A 203 -5.22 19.85 2.00
N ILE A 204 -5.36 18.96 1.00
CA ILE A 204 -6.67 18.55 0.46
C ILE A 204 -7.54 17.90 1.56
N LEU A 205 -6.93 17.18 2.51
CA LEU A 205 -7.64 16.57 3.63
C LEU A 205 -8.07 17.61 4.66
N LEU A 206 -7.28 18.68 4.83
CA LEU A 206 -7.59 19.78 5.72
C LEU A 206 -8.63 20.74 5.11
N ASN A 207 -8.78 20.75 3.79
CA ASN A 207 -9.73 21.58 3.04
C ASN A 207 -11.19 21.03 3.10
N GLN A 208 -11.61 20.54 4.26
CA GLN A 208 -12.96 20.06 4.55
C GLN A 208 -13.48 20.79 5.78
N CYS A 209 -14.71 21.29 5.74
CA CYS A 209 -15.25 22.13 6.81
C CYS A 209 -15.18 21.45 8.18
N GLU A 210 -15.51 20.15 8.23
CA GLU A 210 -15.52 19.33 9.43
C GLU A 210 -14.13 19.23 10.07
N ILE A 211 -13.07 19.37 9.27
CA ILE A 211 -11.68 19.27 9.70
C ILE A 211 -11.13 20.63 10.07
N ILE A 212 -11.44 21.67 9.29
CA ILE A 212 -11.06 23.04 9.63
C ILE A 212 -11.63 23.39 11.01
N GLN A 213 -12.88 23.03 11.30
CA GLN A 213 -13.54 23.24 12.59
C GLN A 213 -12.89 22.49 13.78
N LYS A 214 -12.07 21.46 13.53
CA LYS A 214 -11.31 20.80 14.62
C LYS A 214 -10.10 21.61 15.06
N TYR A 215 -9.54 22.42 14.16
CA TYR A 215 -8.30 23.17 14.41
C TYR A 215 -8.55 24.68 14.55
N MET A 216 -9.61 25.20 13.95
CA MET A 216 -10.01 26.61 13.93
C MET A 216 -11.37 26.81 14.59
N SER A 217 -11.65 28.03 15.08
CA SER A 217 -12.84 28.29 15.91
C SER A 217 -14.12 28.52 15.10
N CYS A 218 -14.00 28.83 13.80
CA CYS A 218 -15.06 28.89 12.78
C CYS A 218 -16.46 29.29 13.31
N LYS A 219 -16.57 30.37 14.10
CA LYS A 219 -17.79 30.70 14.87
C LYS A 219 -19.02 30.90 13.98
N ARG A 220 -18.83 31.29 12.73
CA ARG A 220 -19.89 31.54 11.74
C ARG A 220 -19.97 30.48 10.64
N GLY A 221 -19.42 29.29 10.88
CA GLY A 221 -19.42 28.16 9.95
C GLY A 221 -18.37 28.30 8.85
N CYS A 222 -18.50 27.47 7.81
CA CYS A 222 -17.58 27.47 6.68
C CYS A 222 -18.21 28.03 5.41
N LEU A 223 -17.40 28.69 4.59
CA LEU A 223 -17.77 29.24 3.30
C LEU A 223 -16.79 28.77 2.23
N ALA A 224 -17.32 28.39 1.08
CA ALA A 224 -16.49 28.05 -0.06
C ALA A 224 -15.94 29.32 -0.71
N SER A 225 -14.64 29.37 -0.95
CA SER A 225 -13.95 30.51 -1.57
C SER A 225 -13.10 30.07 -2.76
N MET A 226 -12.56 31.05 -3.48
CA MET A 226 -11.56 30.87 -4.53
C MET A 226 -10.28 31.61 -4.11
N GLY A 227 -9.16 30.89 -4.07
CA GLY A 227 -7.88 31.43 -3.64
C GLY A 227 -6.90 30.34 -3.20
N ALA A 228 -5.65 30.75 -3.02
CA ALA A 228 -4.57 29.88 -2.58
C ALA A 228 -4.40 29.86 -1.05
N ASP A 229 -4.87 30.89 -0.37
CA ASP A 229 -4.74 31.07 1.09
C ASP A 229 -5.73 30.22 1.91
N GLN A 230 -6.53 29.37 1.27
CA GLN A 230 -7.43 28.44 1.95
C GLN A 230 -6.73 27.09 2.16
N PRO A 231 -6.98 26.37 3.27
CA PRO A 231 -7.96 26.63 4.33
C PRO A 231 -7.54 27.70 5.35
N ALA A 232 -8.45 28.60 5.72
CA ALA A 232 -8.16 29.69 6.66
C ALA A 232 -9.40 30.12 7.47
N GLU A 233 -9.19 30.69 8.66
CA GLU A 233 -10.23 31.39 9.44
C GLU A 233 -10.11 32.90 9.19
N VAL A 234 -11.22 33.54 8.85
CA VAL A 234 -11.28 35.00 8.68
C VAL A 234 -11.22 35.65 10.06
N ALA A 235 -10.29 36.58 10.23
CA ALA A 235 -10.11 37.35 11.46
C ALA A 235 -11.42 38.02 11.93
N ASP A 236 -11.57 38.19 13.22
CA ASP A 236 -12.78 38.75 13.83
C ASP A 236 -12.92 40.27 13.64
N ASP A 237 -11.80 40.96 13.45
CA ASP A 237 -11.72 42.38 13.13
C ASP A 237 -11.92 42.68 11.64
N ALA A 238 -12.13 41.65 10.80
CA ALA A 238 -12.37 41.84 9.38
C ALA A 238 -13.68 42.62 9.12
N PRO A 239 -13.70 43.49 8.08
CA PRO A 239 -14.90 44.18 7.64
C PRO A 239 -16.11 43.25 7.46
N SER A 240 -17.31 43.71 7.79
CA SER A 240 -18.52 42.86 7.79
C SER A 240 -18.84 42.24 6.42
N ASN A 241 -18.39 42.85 5.32
CA ASN A 241 -18.54 42.33 3.96
C ASN A 241 -17.54 41.21 3.61
N LEU A 242 -16.56 40.93 4.47
CA LEU A 242 -15.53 39.89 4.28
C LEU A 242 -15.75 38.66 5.17
N ASN A 243 -16.93 38.53 5.76
CA ASN A 243 -17.35 37.36 6.54
C ASN A 243 -16.44 37.03 7.75
N PRO A 244 -16.29 37.95 8.72
CA PRO A 244 -15.48 37.72 9.91
C PRO A 244 -15.91 36.44 10.65
N GLN A 245 -14.93 35.72 11.21
CA GLN A 245 -15.11 34.48 11.98
C GLN A 245 -15.71 33.30 11.18
N GLN A 246 -15.71 33.37 9.84
CA GLN A 246 -15.98 32.21 8.98
C GLN A 246 -14.68 31.51 8.60
N CYS A 247 -14.78 30.19 8.38
CA CYS A 247 -13.68 29.42 7.82
C CYS A 247 -13.85 29.26 6.31
N LEU A 248 -12.78 29.48 5.56
CA LEU A 248 -12.78 29.40 4.11
C LEU A 248 -12.14 28.09 3.66
N TYR A 249 -12.79 27.40 2.73
CA TYR A 249 -12.23 26.25 2.03
C TYR A 249 -12.29 26.48 0.52
N THR A 250 -11.30 26.00 -0.22
CA THR A 250 -11.27 26.18 -1.69
C THR A 250 -12.12 25.11 -2.38
N ARG A 251 -12.84 25.49 -3.44
CA ARG A 251 -13.51 24.52 -4.33
C ARG A 251 -12.57 23.91 -5.35
N ILE A 252 -11.41 24.54 -5.59
CA ILE A 252 -10.45 24.14 -6.61
C ILE A 252 -9.21 23.64 -5.87
N ASN A 253 -9.11 22.32 -5.71
CA ASN A 253 -7.99 21.69 -5.02
C ASN A 253 -6.62 22.03 -5.66
N GLN A 254 -6.60 22.42 -6.93
CA GLN A 254 -5.40 22.86 -7.65
C GLN A 254 -4.87 24.22 -7.17
N CYS A 255 -5.67 25.00 -6.44
CA CYS A 255 -5.25 26.28 -5.88
C CYS A 255 -4.52 26.13 -4.54
N LEU A 256 -4.54 24.95 -3.89
CA LEU A 256 -3.86 24.73 -2.63
C LEU A 256 -2.34 24.84 -2.82
N SER A 257 -1.72 25.74 -2.05
CA SER A 257 -0.26 25.93 -2.01
C SER A 257 0.23 26.06 -0.57
N LEU A 258 1.55 25.97 -0.39
CA LEU A 258 2.23 26.23 0.89
C LEU A 258 2.68 27.69 1.00
#